data_AF-A0A0D2I709-F1
#
_entry.id   AF-A0A0D2I709-F1
#
_cell.length_a   1.000
_cell.length_b   1.000
_cell.length_c   1.000
_cell.angle_alpha   90.00
_cell.angle_beta   90.00
_cell.angle_gamma   90.00
#
_symmetry.space_group_name_H-M   'P 1'
#
loop_
_entity.id
_entity.type
_entity.pdbx_description
1 polymer ?
#
loop_
_entity_poly.entity_id
_entity_poly.type
_entity_poly.pdbx_seq_one_letter_code
_entity_poly.pdbx_strand_id
1 'polypeptide(L)'
;MSPNDSWADKLLEAARARNIIFSGSEIQEIRSANPKSLVASWIQENLVRSNPLSCEELALWQQLEDDAALRAVCKGTDSITIPSTDGEVQSAITALHASTRAIEKRMRILTAQNAHLIRPAASENASRIRKSCHAQHFSQKEAAEAQHVRFVNEQLFDTLRTDLQDERDNITRDIKSVTPIVTEVLNSDDRALAELDEPPSNTPKVTLDVDAIRDRVARLTAALRYFRTKAIKDSLDRTYLQNLDGNPGTVQPAQEVSAAMIKEIQDDLGSLYTEINDVVTMVVAQEYGNPIDATISRLERNLQQQNRELTEQIYRKLSSLTVSLETLSAKLENLQSQRLALHRLSSQTQTLESIILSRPKPSVVRSQAEDAQPSNPAAMALFQHLGLSTCMDSSTMTLNKQLDNLVAKLERRPREIVEQVVRNAEEAATKRRAVLQDVSKALATNSSHESEVCVLEQRITEARAELQYLGTSRQLAILPGSALSMARATIPVDLQCGSV
;
A
#
# COMPACT_ATOMS: atom_id res chain seq x y z
N MET A 1 -68.21 -37.97 -63.35
CA MET A 1 -67.12 -38.52 -64.19
C MET A 1 -65.82 -38.30 -63.44
N SER A 2 -65.18 -39.38 -62.97
CA SER A 2 -63.89 -39.32 -62.27
C SER A 2 -62.94 -40.28 -62.97
N PRO A 3 -61.82 -39.80 -63.55
CA PRO A 3 -60.87 -40.64 -64.30
C PRO A 3 -59.88 -41.42 -63.39
N ASN A 4 -60.17 -41.58 -62.09
CA ASN A 4 -59.25 -42.17 -61.11
C ASN A 4 -59.51 -43.65 -60.78
N ASP A 5 -60.59 -44.27 -61.25
CA ASP A 5 -60.89 -45.68 -60.92
C ASP A 5 -60.05 -46.69 -61.75
N SER A 6 -59.46 -46.27 -62.88
CA SER A 6 -58.78 -47.18 -63.81
C SER A 6 -57.50 -47.83 -63.25
N TRP A 7 -56.77 -47.15 -62.36
CA TRP A 7 -55.52 -47.71 -61.79
C TRP A 7 -55.79 -48.58 -60.56
N ALA A 8 -56.76 -48.18 -59.73
CA ALA A 8 -57.17 -48.93 -58.55
C ALA A 8 -57.77 -50.30 -58.95
N ASP A 9 -58.57 -50.35 -60.02
CA ASP A 9 -59.15 -51.61 -60.50
C ASP A 9 -58.08 -52.55 -61.10
N LYS A 10 -57.11 -52.02 -61.87
CA LYS A 10 -55.97 -52.82 -62.38
C LYS A 10 -55.09 -53.37 -61.27
N LEU A 11 -54.92 -52.60 -60.18
CA LEU A 11 -54.15 -53.00 -59.01
C LEU A 11 -54.85 -54.11 -58.23
N LEU A 12 -56.17 -54.00 -58.02
CA LEU A 12 -56.96 -55.04 -57.38
C LEU A 12 -57.01 -56.33 -58.21
N GLU A 13 -57.04 -56.22 -59.53
CA GLU A 13 -56.99 -57.38 -60.44
C GLU A 13 -55.61 -58.06 -60.43
N ALA A 14 -54.51 -57.29 -60.46
CA ALA A 14 -53.15 -57.82 -60.32
C ALA A 14 -52.91 -58.47 -58.94
N ALA A 15 -53.43 -57.87 -57.87
CA ALA A 15 -53.33 -58.42 -56.51
C ALA A 15 -54.17 -59.70 -56.35
N ARG A 16 -55.35 -59.76 -56.96
CA ARG A 16 -56.19 -60.97 -56.99
C ARG A 16 -55.52 -62.09 -57.79
N ALA A 17 -54.87 -61.78 -58.91
CA ALA A 17 -54.09 -62.75 -59.68
C ALA A 17 -52.90 -63.34 -58.89
N ARG A 18 -52.40 -62.61 -57.89
CA ARG A 18 -51.28 -63.02 -57.01
C ARG A 18 -51.73 -63.47 -55.62
N ASN A 19 -53.04 -63.70 -55.44
CA ASN A 19 -53.65 -64.22 -54.21
C ASN A 19 -53.44 -63.34 -52.96
N ILE A 20 -53.28 -62.03 -53.15
CA ILE A 20 -53.18 -61.05 -52.06
C ILE A 20 -54.60 -60.57 -51.71
N ILE A 21 -55.00 -60.77 -50.46
CA ILE A 21 -56.33 -60.41 -49.97
C ILE A 21 -56.23 -59.08 -49.23
N PHE A 22 -56.91 -58.05 -49.72
CA PHE A 22 -57.05 -56.77 -49.03
C PHE A 22 -58.34 -56.73 -48.20
N SER A 23 -58.28 -56.09 -47.04
CA SER A 23 -59.44 -55.79 -46.20
C SER A 23 -60.25 -54.62 -46.77
N GLY A 24 -61.54 -54.54 -46.42
CA GLY A 24 -62.47 -53.56 -46.98
C GLY A 24 -62.07 -52.09 -46.75
N SER A 25 -61.37 -51.80 -45.64
CA SER A 25 -60.82 -50.46 -45.36
C SER A 25 -59.62 -50.12 -46.23
N GLU A 26 -58.75 -51.08 -46.51
CA GLU A 26 -57.56 -50.88 -47.37
C GLU A 26 -57.96 -50.62 -48.83
N ILE A 27 -59.02 -51.28 -49.31
CA ILE A 27 -59.58 -51.04 -50.65
C ILE A 27 -60.09 -49.60 -50.78
N GLN A 28 -60.66 -49.04 -49.71
CA GLN A 28 -61.17 -47.67 -49.70
C GLN A 28 -60.03 -46.64 -49.63
N GLU A 29 -58.96 -46.94 -48.88
CA GLU A 29 -57.74 -46.13 -48.87
C GLU A 29 -57.03 -46.12 -50.24
N ILE A 30 -56.90 -47.28 -50.89
CA ILE A 30 -56.28 -47.40 -52.22
C ILE A 30 -57.06 -46.61 -53.27
N ARG A 31 -58.40 -46.63 -53.24
CA ARG A 31 -59.24 -45.82 -54.14
C ARG A 31 -59.14 -44.32 -53.87
N SER A 32 -58.86 -43.93 -52.63
CA SER A 32 -58.66 -42.53 -52.25
C SER A 32 -57.23 -42.02 -52.49
N ALA A 33 -56.27 -42.92 -52.75
CA ALA A 33 -54.88 -42.59 -52.94
C ALA A 33 -54.62 -41.92 -54.30
N ASN A 34 -53.70 -40.95 -54.31
CA ASN A 34 -53.35 -40.20 -55.51
C ASN A 34 -52.48 -41.08 -56.45
N PRO A 35 -52.81 -41.20 -57.75
CA PRO A 35 -52.08 -42.06 -58.70
C PRO A 35 -50.60 -41.65 -58.92
N LYS A 36 -50.18 -40.48 -58.43
CA LYS A 36 -48.77 -40.02 -58.45
C LYS A 36 -48.03 -40.22 -57.12
N SER A 37 -48.63 -40.91 -56.15
CA SER A 37 -47.98 -41.27 -54.90
C SER A 37 -46.80 -42.21 -55.14
N LEU A 38 -45.76 -42.10 -54.33
CA LEU A 38 -44.58 -42.98 -54.34
C LEU A 38 -44.96 -44.45 -54.14
N VAL A 39 -46.07 -44.69 -53.44
CA VAL A 39 -46.70 -46.01 -53.26
C VAL A 39 -47.34 -46.49 -54.57
N ALA A 40 -48.01 -45.61 -55.32
CA ALA A 40 -48.61 -45.96 -56.61
C ALA A 40 -47.54 -46.26 -57.68
N SER A 41 -46.44 -45.50 -57.71
CA SER A 41 -45.30 -45.80 -58.61
C SER A 41 -44.59 -47.10 -58.25
N TRP A 42 -44.35 -47.35 -56.95
CA TRP A 42 -43.75 -48.61 -56.49
C TRP A 42 -44.64 -49.82 -56.83
N ILE A 43 -45.96 -49.70 -56.64
CA ILE A 43 -46.91 -50.75 -56.98
C ILE A 43 -46.98 -50.97 -58.50
N GLN A 44 -46.95 -49.92 -59.31
CA GLN A 44 -46.94 -50.06 -60.76
C GLN A 44 -45.66 -50.73 -61.28
N GLU A 45 -44.51 -50.46 -60.65
CA GLU A 45 -43.23 -51.07 -61.01
C GLU A 45 -43.10 -52.53 -60.54
N ASN A 46 -43.67 -52.92 -59.39
CA ASN A 46 -43.46 -54.25 -58.79
C ASN A 46 -44.67 -55.20 -58.95
N LEU A 47 -45.90 -54.69 -59.01
CA LEU A 47 -47.12 -55.51 -59.12
C LEU A 47 -47.69 -55.57 -60.53
N VAL A 48 -47.60 -54.51 -61.33
CA VAL A 48 -48.20 -54.46 -62.68
C VAL A 48 -47.22 -54.88 -63.78
N ARG A 49 -45.91 -54.71 -63.61
CA ARG A 49 -44.92 -55.29 -64.54
C ARG A 49 -44.98 -56.81 -64.48
N SER A 50 -45.09 -57.42 -65.66
CA SER A 50 -45.18 -58.86 -65.88
C SER A 50 -43.87 -59.62 -65.64
N ASN A 51 -42.80 -58.95 -65.17
CA ASN A 51 -41.55 -59.59 -64.80
C ASN A 51 -41.23 -59.25 -63.32
N PRO A 52 -41.31 -60.23 -62.40
CA PRO A 52 -41.25 -59.99 -60.95
C PRO A 52 -39.82 -59.81 -60.40
N LEU A 53 -38.83 -59.64 -61.28
CA LEU A 53 -37.42 -59.54 -60.90
C LEU A 53 -36.96 -58.10 -61.07
N SER A 54 -36.42 -57.51 -59.99
CA SER A 54 -35.68 -56.24 -60.07
C SER A 54 -34.55 -56.36 -61.10
N CYS A 55 -34.16 -55.27 -61.77
CA CYS A 55 -33.03 -55.30 -62.72
C CYS A 55 -31.75 -55.85 -62.09
N GLU A 56 -31.54 -55.59 -60.79
CA GLU A 56 -30.43 -56.17 -60.02
C GLU A 56 -30.61 -57.66 -59.77
N GLU A 57 -31.84 -58.13 -59.51
CA GLU A 57 -32.10 -59.56 -59.33
C GLU A 57 -31.94 -60.31 -60.64
N LEU A 58 -32.38 -59.76 -61.77
CA LEU A 58 -32.18 -60.37 -63.09
C LEU A 58 -30.69 -60.42 -63.45
N ALA A 59 -29.93 -59.38 -63.11
CA ALA A 59 -28.48 -59.38 -63.23
C ALA A 59 -27.84 -60.45 -62.31
N LEU A 60 -28.29 -60.56 -61.05
CA LEU A 60 -27.84 -61.61 -60.13
C LEU A 60 -28.20 -63.01 -60.61
N TRP A 61 -29.40 -63.21 -61.18
CA TRP A 61 -29.81 -64.49 -61.75
C TRP A 61 -28.99 -64.85 -62.99
N GLN A 62 -28.73 -63.90 -63.89
CA GLN A 62 -27.82 -64.12 -65.03
C GLN A 62 -26.39 -64.41 -64.55
N GLN A 63 -25.93 -63.70 -63.52
CA GLN A 63 -24.60 -63.92 -62.95
C GLN A 63 -24.49 -65.27 -62.23
N LEU A 64 -25.55 -65.72 -61.54
CA LEU A 64 -25.64 -67.07 -60.96
C LEU A 64 -25.74 -68.16 -62.04
N GLU A 65 -26.44 -67.89 -63.13
CA GLU A 65 -26.59 -68.82 -64.25
C GLU A 65 -25.25 -68.97 -64.99
N ASP A 66 -24.49 -67.89 -65.16
CA ASP A 66 -23.17 -67.87 -65.80
C ASP A 66 -22.02 -68.38 -64.91
N ASP A 67 -22.21 -68.42 -63.58
CA ASP A 67 -21.21 -68.95 -62.65
C ASP A 67 -21.12 -70.49 -62.77
N ALA A 68 -20.13 -70.94 -63.53
CA ALA A 68 -19.89 -72.36 -63.81
C ALA A 68 -19.67 -73.20 -62.54
N ALA A 69 -19.26 -72.58 -61.42
CA ALA A 69 -19.11 -73.25 -60.13
C ALA A 69 -20.46 -73.69 -59.54
N LEU A 70 -21.52 -72.88 -59.70
CA LEU A 70 -22.87 -73.24 -59.29
C LEU A 70 -23.51 -74.22 -60.26
N ARG A 71 -23.22 -74.12 -61.56
CA ARG A 71 -23.66 -75.12 -62.56
C ARG A 71 -23.06 -76.51 -62.28
N ALA A 72 -21.84 -76.58 -61.72
CA ALA A 72 -21.21 -77.82 -61.26
C ALA A 72 -21.84 -78.36 -59.97
N VAL A 73 -22.26 -77.49 -59.04
CA VAL A 73 -23.01 -77.90 -57.84
C VAL A 73 -24.42 -78.36 -58.21
N CYS A 74 -25.13 -77.67 -59.10
CA CYS A 74 -26.47 -78.04 -59.55
C CYS A 74 -26.50 -79.34 -60.37
N LYS A 75 -25.51 -79.56 -61.25
CA LYS A 75 -25.34 -80.88 -61.91
C LYS A 75 -24.85 -81.97 -60.97
N GLY A 76 -24.32 -81.60 -59.80
CA GLY A 76 -23.99 -82.51 -58.70
C GLY A 76 -25.16 -82.79 -57.75
N THR A 77 -26.27 -82.06 -57.84
CA THR A 77 -27.46 -82.22 -56.97
C THR A 77 -28.61 -83.02 -57.58
N ASP A 78 -28.49 -83.50 -58.82
CA ASP A 78 -29.41 -84.52 -59.38
C ASP A 78 -29.27 -85.90 -58.71
N SER A 79 -28.33 -86.00 -57.77
CA SER A 79 -28.20 -87.10 -56.81
C SER A 79 -28.34 -86.53 -55.40
N ILE A 80 -29.54 -86.14 -55.00
CA ILE A 80 -29.95 -86.37 -53.61
C ILE A 80 -30.03 -87.89 -53.49
N THR A 81 -28.90 -88.52 -53.18
CA THR A 81 -28.86 -89.94 -52.86
C THR A 81 -29.63 -90.08 -51.56
N ILE A 82 -30.93 -90.38 -51.67
CA ILE A 82 -31.73 -90.82 -50.54
C ILE A 82 -30.97 -92.05 -50.02
N PRO A 83 -30.46 -92.02 -48.78
CA PRO A 83 -29.64 -93.10 -48.27
C PRO A 83 -30.46 -94.39 -48.31
N SER A 84 -30.09 -95.31 -49.19
CA SER A 84 -30.87 -96.53 -49.48
C SER A 84 -30.50 -97.66 -48.52
N THR A 85 -29.35 -97.51 -47.86
CA THR A 85 -28.82 -98.49 -46.90
C THR A 85 -28.87 -97.93 -45.48
N ASP A 86 -29.26 -98.75 -44.49
CA ASP A 86 -29.36 -98.35 -43.07
C ASP A 86 -28.03 -97.75 -42.54
N GLY A 87 -26.89 -98.23 -43.03
CA GLY A 87 -25.57 -97.67 -42.72
C GLY A 87 -25.30 -96.26 -43.27
N GLU A 88 -25.88 -95.91 -44.43
CA GLU A 88 -25.76 -94.56 -45.02
C GLU A 88 -26.66 -93.57 -44.28
N VAL A 89 -27.85 -94.01 -43.85
CA VAL A 89 -28.74 -93.22 -42.98
C VAL A 89 -28.03 -92.93 -41.66
N GLN A 90 -27.42 -93.94 -41.03
CA GLN A 90 -26.69 -93.75 -39.78
C GLN A 90 -25.46 -92.84 -39.95
N SER A 91 -24.74 -92.96 -41.06
CA SER A 91 -23.63 -92.06 -41.40
C SER A 91 -24.11 -90.62 -41.57
N ALA A 92 -25.21 -90.39 -42.31
CA ALA A 92 -25.80 -89.06 -42.49
C ALA A 92 -26.30 -88.46 -41.15
N ILE A 93 -26.90 -89.27 -40.28
CA ILE A 93 -27.32 -88.85 -38.93
C ILE A 93 -26.10 -88.46 -38.08
N THR A 94 -25.04 -89.25 -38.08
CA THR A 94 -23.81 -88.92 -37.34
C THR A 94 -23.11 -87.67 -37.89
N ALA A 95 -23.10 -87.48 -39.21
CA ALA A 95 -22.58 -86.30 -39.88
C ALA A 95 -23.42 -85.04 -39.56
N LEU A 96 -24.75 -85.17 -39.55
CA LEU A 96 -25.66 -84.11 -39.14
C LEU A 96 -25.42 -83.73 -37.68
N HIS A 97 -25.37 -84.70 -36.76
CA HIS A 97 -25.05 -84.44 -35.36
C HIS A 97 -23.66 -83.83 -35.15
N ALA A 98 -22.66 -84.20 -35.96
CA ALA A 98 -21.35 -83.58 -35.95
C ALA A 98 -21.42 -82.12 -36.42
N SER A 99 -22.19 -81.84 -37.48
CA SER A 99 -22.42 -80.49 -38.00
C SER A 99 -23.18 -79.61 -37.00
N THR A 100 -24.27 -80.11 -36.40
CA THR A 100 -25.02 -79.41 -35.35
C THR A 100 -24.12 -79.07 -34.16
N ARG A 101 -23.31 -80.03 -33.68
CA ARG A 101 -22.34 -79.77 -32.61
C ARG A 101 -21.28 -78.73 -33.00
N ALA A 102 -20.82 -78.74 -34.26
CA ALA A 102 -19.88 -77.74 -34.76
C ALA A 102 -20.52 -76.34 -34.84
N ILE A 103 -21.78 -76.23 -35.29
CA ILE A 103 -22.54 -74.98 -35.35
C ILE A 103 -22.80 -74.44 -33.95
N GLU A 104 -23.22 -75.27 -33.00
CA GLU A 104 -23.40 -74.87 -31.60
C GLU A 104 -22.10 -74.35 -30.99
N LYS A 105 -20.97 -75.04 -31.25
CA LYS A 105 -19.65 -74.58 -30.78
C LYS A 105 -19.30 -73.22 -31.38
N ARG A 106 -19.54 -73.01 -32.67
CA ARG A 106 -19.34 -71.71 -33.34
C ARG A 106 -20.25 -70.63 -32.77
N MET A 107 -21.51 -70.94 -32.50
CA MET A 107 -22.48 -70.01 -31.90
C MET A 107 -22.07 -69.61 -30.47
N ARG A 108 -21.60 -70.56 -29.66
CA ARG A 108 -21.05 -70.28 -28.32
C ARG A 108 -19.81 -69.38 -28.40
N ILE A 109 -18.93 -69.60 -29.37
CA ILE A 109 -17.76 -68.73 -29.59
C ILE A 109 -18.18 -67.33 -30.03
N LEU A 110 -19.11 -67.21 -30.99
CA LEU A 110 -19.60 -65.91 -31.48
C LEU A 110 -20.33 -65.12 -30.39
N THR A 111 -21.16 -65.79 -29.58
CA THR A 111 -21.84 -65.14 -28.44
C THR A 111 -20.85 -64.69 -27.37
N ALA A 112 -19.81 -65.48 -27.08
CA ALA A 112 -18.73 -65.06 -26.19
C ALA A 112 -17.95 -63.87 -26.76
N GLN A 113 -17.58 -63.90 -28.05
CA GLN A 113 -16.89 -62.79 -28.72
C GLN A 113 -17.75 -61.52 -28.75
N ASN A 114 -19.05 -61.64 -29.03
CA ASN A 114 -19.98 -60.51 -28.99
C ASN A 114 -20.08 -59.90 -27.58
N ALA A 115 -20.19 -60.74 -26.54
CA ALA A 115 -20.17 -60.28 -25.15
C ALA A 115 -18.83 -59.58 -24.78
N HIS A 116 -17.71 -60.03 -25.34
CA HIS A 116 -16.40 -59.40 -25.18
C HIS A 116 -16.29 -58.06 -25.92
N LEU A 117 -16.99 -57.85 -27.02
CA LEU A 117 -17.01 -56.57 -27.76
C LEU A 117 -17.96 -55.54 -27.14
N ILE A 118 -19.10 -55.98 -26.58
CA ILE A 118 -20.06 -55.08 -25.93
C ILE A 118 -19.50 -54.49 -24.63
N ARG A 119 -18.73 -55.26 -23.86
CA ARG A 119 -18.15 -54.84 -22.57
C ARG A 119 -17.26 -53.58 -22.65
N PRO A 120 -16.26 -53.49 -23.54
CA PRO A 120 -15.44 -52.29 -23.68
C PRO A 120 -16.25 -51.10 -24.19
N ALA A 121 -17.21 -51.31 -25.10
CA ALA A 121 -18.09 -50.23 -25.59
C ALA A 121 -18.95 -49.63 -24.46
N ALA A 122 -19.53 -50.47 -23.60
CA ALA A 122 -20.28 -50.01 -22.43
C ALA A 122 -19.39 -49.28 -21.42
N SER A 123 -18.17 -49.80 -21.16
CA SER A 123 -17.19 -49.16 -20.28
C SER A 123 -16.68 -47.83 -20.84
N GLU A 124 -16.45 -47.74 -22.15
CA GLU A 124 -16.06 -46.51 -22.82
C GLU A 124 -17.17 -45.47 -22.77
N ASN A 125 -18.43 -45.86 -23.01
CA ASN A 125 -19.56 -44.95 -22.88
C ASN A 125 -19.70 -44.42 -21.45
N ALA A 126 -19.59 -45.29 -20.43
CA ALA A 126 -19.58 -44.86 -19.03
C ALA A 126 -18.40 -43.92 -18.71
N SER A 127 -17.22 -44.17 -19.29
CA SER A 127 -16.06 -43.29 -19.18
C SER A 127 -16.31 -41.93 -19.84
N ARG A 128 -16.88 -41.89 -21.04
CA ARG A 128 -17.24 -40.67 -21.77
C ARG A 128 -18.27 -39.84 -21.00
N ILE A 129 -19.32 -40.47 -20.49
CA ILE A 129 -20.35 -39.81 -19.68
C ILE A 129 -19.73 -39.20 -18.41
N ARG A 130 -18.88 -39.95 -17.70
CA ARG A 130 -18.16 -39.43 -16.52
C ARG A 130 -17.29 -38.23 -16.88
N LYS A 131 -16.50 -38.31 -17.96
CA LYS A 131 -15.65 -37.20 -18.42
C LYS A 131 -16.46 -35.97 -18.79
N SER A 132 -17.56 -36.13 -19.53
CA SER A 132 -18.46 -35.04 -19.92
C SER A 132 -19.10 -34.36 -18.69
N CYS A 133 -19.59 -35.16 -17.73
CA CYS A 133 -20.14 -34.65 -16.48
C CYS A 133 -19.09 -33.88 -15.66
N HIS A 134 -17.86 -34.40 -15.57
CA HIS A 134 -16.76 -33.70 -14.88
C HIS A 134 -16.40 -32.39 -15.59
N ALA A 135 -16.29 -32.39 -16.92
CA ALA A 135 -16.02 -31.18 -17.70
C ALA A 135 -17.10 -30.11 -17.50
N GLN A 136 -18.38 -30.50 -17.51
CA GLN A 136 -19.50 -29.60 -17.24
C GLN A 136 -19.43 -29.03 -15.81
N HIS A 137 -19.14 -29.88 -14.81
CA HIS A 137 -18.99 -29.44 -13.43
C HIS A 137 -17.84 -28.44 -13.26
N PHE A 138 -16.67 -28.70 -13.88
CA PHE A 138 -15.55 -27.75 -13.84
C PHE A 138 -15.87 -26.44 -14.54
N SER A 139 -16.51 -26.48 -15.71
CA SER A 139 -16.94 -25.28 -16.43
C SER A 139 -17.95 -24.45 -15.62
N GLN A 140 -18.90 -25.12 -14.95
CA GLN A 140 -19.86 -24.44 -14.08
C GLN A 140 -19.17 -23.83 -12.86
N LYS A 141 -18.23 -24.54 -12.24
CA LYS A 141 -17.45 -24.05 -11.11
C LYS A 141 -16.61 -22.83 -11.51
N GLU A 142 -15.91 -22.90 -12.64
CA GLU A 142 -15.11 -21.77 -13.16
C GLU A 142 -15.99 -20.56 -13.47
N ALA A 143 -17.17 -20.77 -14.07
CA ALA A 143 -18.12 -19.70 -14.32
C ALA A 143 -18.63 -19.06 -13.01
N ALA A 144 -18.91 -19.87 -11.99
CA ALA A 144 -19.33 -19.38 -10.67
C ALA A 144 -18.22 -18.61 -9.96
N GLU A 145 -16.98 -19.12 -9.99
CA GLU A 145 -15.81 -18.43 -9.43
C GLU A 145 -15.53 -17.11 -10.17
N ALA A 146 -15.61 -17.09 -11.50
CA ALA A 146 -15.46 -15.87 -12.29
C ALA A 146 -16.55 -14.85 -11.99
N GLN A 147 -17.80 -15.27 -11.79
CA GLN A 147 -18.89 -14.40 -11.36
C GLN A 147 -18.67 -13.88 -9.94
N HIS A 148 -18.22 -14.74 -9.01
CA HIS A 148 -17.92 -14.34 -7.65
C HIS A 148 -16.79 -13.30 -7.59
N VAL A 149 -15.68 -13.52 -8.30
CA VAL A 149 -14.57 -12.56 -8.38
C VAL A 149 -15.03 -11.24 -8.99
N ARG A 150 -15.87 -11.26 -10.03
CA ARG A 150 -16.46 -10.03 -10.58
C ARG A 150 -17.32 -9.29 -9.57
N PHE A 151 -18.17 -10.01 -8.85
CA PHE A 151 -19.02 -9.42 -7.81
C PHE A 151 -18.19 -8.79 -6.69
N VAL A 152 -17.17 -9.50 -6.18
CA VAL A 152 -16.27 -8.97 -5.14
C VAL A 152 -15.49 -7.76 -5.64
N ASN A 153 -15.03 -7.77 -6.90
CA ASN A 153 -14.36 -6.60 -7.50
C ASN A 153 -15.31 -5.40 -7.61
N GLU A 154 -16.55 -5.60 -8.07
CA GLU A 154 -17.55 -4.52 -8.15
C GLU A 154 -17.83 -3.93 -6.77
N GLN A 155 -18.03 -4.79 -5.77
CA GLN A 155 -18.23 -4.35 -4.38
C GLN A 155 -17.02 -3.56 -3.85
N LEU A 156 -15.79 -3.98 -4.18
CA LEU A 156 -14.58 -3.26 -3.79
C LEU A 156 -14.47 -1.90 -4.51
N PHE A 157 -14.86 -1.83 -5.78
CA PHE A 157 -14.91 -0.57 -6.53
C PHE A 157 -15.97 0.38 -5.97
N ASP A 158 -17.15 -0.11 -5.62
CA ASP A 158 -18.19 0.68 -4.98
C ASP A 158 -17.75 1.21 -3.61
N THR A 159 -17.11 0.35 -2.80
CA THR A 159 -16.56 0.76 -1.49
C THR A 159 -15.47 1.83 -1.66
N LEU A 160 -14.56 1.64 -2.62
CA LEU A 160 -13.54 2.63 -2.94
C LEU A 160 -14.16 3.96 -3.41
N ARG A 161 -15.26 3.89 -4.17
CA ARG A 161 -15.98 5.08 -4.65
C ARG A 161 -16.65 5.83 -3.50
N THR A 162 -17.29 5.13 -2.56
CA THR A 162 -17.87 5.74 -1.37
C THR A 162 -16.79 6.35 -0.50
N ASP A 163 -15.69 5.63 -0.25
CA ASP A 163 -14.58 6.11 0.58
C ASP A 163 -13.92 7.37 -0.03
N LEU A 164 -13.69 7.38 -1.34
CA LEU A 164 -13.15 8.55 -2.04
C LEU A 164 -14.11 9.75 -2.02
N GLN A 165 -15.42 9.49 -2.08
CA GLN A 165 -16.43 10.54 -2.00
C GLN A 165 -16.53 11.10 -0.58
N ASP A 166 -16.52 10.25 0.44
CA ASP A 166 -16.54 10.64 1.85
C ASP A 166 -15.28 11.44 2.21
N GLU A 167 -14.10 11.00 1.78
CA GLU A 167 -12.85 11.74 1.96
C GLU A 167 -12.84 13.07 1.20
N ARG A 168 -13.40 13.11 -0.01
CA ARG A 168 -13.57 14.37 -0.76
C ARG A 168 -14.47 15.32 0.02
N ASP A 169 -15.59 14.84 0.54
CA ASP A 169 -16.55 15.65 1.29
C ASP A 169 -15.93 16.12 2.62
N ASN A 170 -15.13 15.29 3.28
CA ASN A 170 -14.31 15.67 4.44
C ASN A 170 -13.35 16.81 4.11
N ILE A 171 -12.55 16.69 3.04
CA ILE A 171 -11.65 17.79 2.63
C ILE A 171 -12.45 19.06 2.28
N THR A 172 -13.61 18.96 1.63
CA THR A 172 -14.40 20.17 1.34
C THR A 172 -14.94 20.84 2.61
N ARG A 173 -15.26 20.05 3.65
CA ARG A 173 -15.63 20.57 4.98
C ARG A 173 -14.43 21.24 5.63
N ASP A 174 -13.27 20.61 5.56
CA ASP A 174 -12.02 21.14 6.12
C ASP A 174 -11.64 22.45 5.43
N ILE A 175 -11.69 22.52 4.10
CA ILE A 175 -11.47 23.76 3.32
C ILE A 175 -12.42 24.88 3.77
N LYS A 176 -13.70 24.57 4.00
CA LYS A 176 -14.67 25.56 4.49
C LYS A 176 -14.36 26.03 5.91
N SER A 177 -13.81 25.15 6.76
CA SER A 177 -13.38 25.50 8.12
C SER A 177 -12.03 26.21 8.18
N VAL A 178 -11.17 26.04 7.17
CA VAL A 178 -9.87 26.71 7.11
C VAL A 178 -10.02 28.23 7.07
N THR A 179 -10.91 28.76 6.24
CA THR A 179 -11.11 30.22 6.13
C THR A 179 -11.40 30.88 7.48
N PRO A 180 -12.41 30.45 8.26
CA PRO A 180 -12.67 31.05 9.56
C PRO A 180 -11.50 30.86 10.54
N ILE A 181 -10.85 29.69 10.57
CA ILE A 181 -9.69 29.43 11.44
C ILE A 181 -8.53 30.37 11.10
N VAL A 182 -8.21 30.54 9.81
CA VAL A 182 -7.14 31.44 9.36
C VAL A 182 -7.47 32.88 9.73
N THR A 183 -8.71 33.32 9.52
CA THR A 183 -9.11 34.68 9.92
C THR A 183 -9.07 34.89 11.43
N GLU A 184 -9.43 33.87 12.22
CA GLU A 184 -9.37 33.94 13.68
C GLU A 184 -7.93 34.03 14.18
N VAL A 185 -7.03 33.18 13.63
CA VAL A 185 -5.59 33.22 13.97
C VAL A 185 -4.98 34.55 13.58
N LEU A 186 -5.22 35.03 12.35
CA LEU A 186 -4.69 36.33 11.91
C LEU A 186 -5.24 37.49 12.75
N ASN A 187 -6.53 37.49 13.09
CA ASN A 187 -7.10 38.51 13.98
C ASN A 187 -6.51 38.42 15.41
N SER A 188 -6.21 37.21 15.89
CA SER A 188 -5.57 37.02 17.20
C SER A 188 -4.12 37.50 17.19
N ASP A 189 -3.41 37.29 16.08
CA ASP A 189 -2.04 37.76 15.86
C ASP A 189 -2.01 39.29 15.74
N ASP A 190 -2.94 39.88 14.97
CA ASP A 190 -3.09 41.34 14.85
C ASP A 190 -3.41 41.99 16.20
N ARG A 191 -4.26 41.34 17.02
CA ARG A 191 -4.51 41.79 18.39
C ARG A 191 -3.27 41.70 19.27
N ALA A 192 -2.49 40.62 19.17
CA ALA A 192 -1.26 40.45 19.94
C ALA A 192 -0.18 41.48 19.53
N LEU A 193 -0.14 41.86 18.24
CA LEU A 193 0.71 42.94 17.74
C LEU A 193 0.22 44.31 18.19
N ALA A 194 -1.09 44.56 18.21
CA ALA A 194 -1.65 45.80 18.76
C ALA A 194 -1.36 45.94 20.27
N GLU A 195 -1.43 44.85 21.03
CA GLU A 195 -1.02 44.81 22.45
C GLU A 195 0.49 45.02 22.65
N LEU A 196 1.30 44.88 21.60
CA LEU A 196 2.73 45.15 21.63
C LEU A 196 3.06 46.60 21.26
N ASP A 197 2.28 47.17 20.33
CA ASP A 197 2.38 48.56 19.93
C ASP A 197 1.80 49.52 20.99
N GLU A 198 0.83 49.04 21.79
CA GLU A 198 0.37 49.78 22.96
C GLU A 198 1.53 49.88 23.98
N PRO A 199 2.13 51.07 24.17
CA PRO A 199 3.26 51.21 25.05
C PRO A 199 2.79 50.83 26.46
N PRO A 200 3.59 50.09 27.25
CA PRO A 200 3.19 49.73 28.60
C PRO A 200 2.84 51.00 29.36
N SER A 201 1.56 51.16 29.69
CA SER A 201 0.95 52.34 30.33
C SER A 201 1.65 52.76 31.64
N ASN A 202 2.58 51.94 32.15
CA ASN A 202 3.28 52.12 33.42
C ASN A 202 4.77 52.46 33.29
N THR A 203 5.35 52.52 32.09
CA THR A 203 6.71 53.06 31.95
C THR A 203 6.58 54.55 31.67
N PRO A 204 6.88 55.43 32.64
CA PRO A 204 6.93 56.84 32.33
C PRO A 204 7.98 56.98 31.22
N LYS A 205 7.58 57.58 30.10
CA LYS A 205 8.47 58.08 29.04
C LYS A 205 9.34 59.18 29.64
N VAL A 206 10.18 58.84 30.60
CA VAL A 206 11.22 59.72 31.05
C VAL A 206 12.35 59.45 30.09
N THR A 207 12.36 60.22 29.01
CA THR A 207 13.58 60.57 28.28
C THR A 207 14.50 61.32 29.25
N LEU A 208 14.94 60.62 30.29
CA LEU A 208 15.88 61.13 31.25
C LEU A 208 17.21 61.04 30.51
N ASP A 209 17.66 62.17 29.97
CA ASP A 209 18.99 62.27 29.39
C ASP A 209 20.00 62.16 30.55
N VAL A 210 20.43 60.94 30.80
CA VAL A 210 21.32 60.59 31.91
C VAL A 210 22.66 61.30 31.74
N ASP A 211 23.10 61.52 30.50
CA ASP A 211 24.33 62.24 30.17
C ASP A 211 24.18 63.73 30.53
N ALA A 212 23.05 64.36 30.19
CA ALA A 212 22.78 65.75 30.62
C ALA A 212 22.70 65.92 32.14
N ILE A 213 22.20 64.90 32.87
CA ILE A 213 22.16 64.90 34.33
C ILE A 213 23.56 64.75 34.90
N ARG A 214 24.38 63.84 34.37
CA ARG A 214 25.78 63.66 34.77
C ARG A 214 26.59 64.93 34.56
N ASP A 215 26.42 65.58 33.41
CA ASP A 215 27.06 66.86 33.10
C ASP A 215 26.64 67.97 34.08
N ARG A 216 25.36 68.02 34.43
CA ARG A 216 24.84 68.99 35.41
C ARG A 216 25.39 68.72 36.81
N VAL A 217 25.47 67.46 37.23
CA VAL A 217 26.05 67.05 38.53
C VAL A 217 27.53 67.39 38.58
N ALA A 218 28.29 67.13 37.51
CA ALA A 218 29.71 67.48 37.42
C ALA A 218 29.92 69.00 37.57
N ARG A 219 29.12 69.82 36.86
CA ARG A 219 29.16 71.29 36.97
C ARG A 219 28.84 71.77 38.39
N LEU A 220 27.78 71.25 39.01
CA LEU A 220 27.38 71.64 40.36
C LEU A 220 28.41 71.22 41.41
N THR A 221 29.00 70.03 41.27
CA THR A 221 30.04 69.52 42.16
C THR A 221 31.31 70.36 42.05
N ALA A 222 31.70 70.77 40.83
CA ALA A 222 32.83 71.67 40.62
C ALA A 222 32.59 73.06 41.24
N ALA A 223 31.39 73.62 41.07
CA ALA A 223 31.02 74.90 41.70
C ALA A 223 31.04 74.79 43.24
N LEU A 224 30.55 73.70 43.81
CA LEU A 224 30.52 73.48 45.26
C LEU A 224 31.93 73.34 45.85
N ARG A 225 32.85 72.67 45.13
CA ARG A 225 34.28 72.65 45.47
C ARG A 225 34.85 74.06 45.51
N TYR A 226 34.64 74.85 44.46
CA TYR A 226 35.13 76.22 44.38
C TYR A 226 34.65 77.09 45.55
N PHE A 227 33.34 77.08 45.84
CA PHE A 227 32.77 77.88 46.92
C PHE A 227 33.22 77.41 48.31
N ARG A 228 33.31 76.10 48.58
CA ARG A 228 33.82 75.58 49.87
C ARG A 228 35.29 75.92 50.07
N THR A 229 36.13 75.72 49.05
CA THR A 229 37.56 76.07 49.10
C THR A 229 37.70 77.55 49.40
N LYS A 230 36.98 78.42 48.67
CA LYS A 230 37.02 79.86 48.91
C LYS A 230 36.55 80.24 50.32
N ALA A 231 35.44 79.67 50.80
CA ALA A 231 34.92 79.98 52.14
C ALA A 231 35.90 79.58 53.26
N ILE A 232 36.59 78.44 53.14
CA ILE A 232 37.59 78.02 54.13
C ILE A 232 38.81 78.94 54.07
N LYS A 233 39.27 79.31 52.88
CA LYS A 233 40.37 80.27 52.70
C LYS A 233 40.01 81.64 53.28
N ASP A 234 38.86 82.19 52.93
CA ASP A 234 38.36 83.47 53.44
C ASP A 234 38.17 83.44 54.97
N SER A 235 37.76 82.30 55.55
CA SER A 235 37.68 82.12 57.01
C SER A 235 39.05 82.12 57.66
N LEU A 236 40.04 81.47 57.06
CA LEU A 236 41.41 81.38 57.56
C LEU A 236 42.08 82.75 57.52
N ASP A 237 41.90 83.49 56.40
CA ASP A 237 42.34 84.87 56.23
C ASP A 237 41.71 85.79 57.28
N ARG A 238 40.39 85.65 57.50
CA ARG A 238 39.67 86.43 58.51
C ARG A 238 40.17 86.15 59.93
N THR A 239 40.35 84.89 60.31
CA THR A 239 40.88 84.53 61.63
C THR A 239 42.32 85.01 61.81
N TYR A 240 43.15 84.92 60.77
CA TYR A 240 44.51 85.47 60.77
C TYR A 240 44.52 86.98 61.01
N LEU A 241 43.73 87.74 60.25
CA LEU A 241 43.59 89.20 60.41
C LEU A 241 42.99 89.58 61.78
N GLN A 242 41.98 88.83 62.26
CA GLN A 242 41.38 89.09 63.56
C GLN A 242 42.34 88.83 64.73
N ASN A 243 43.25 87.85 64.61
CA ASN A 243 44.29 87.59 65.60
C ASN A 243 45.41 88.65 65.57
N LEU A 244 45.67 89.27 64.41
CA LEU A 244 46.56 90.42 64.28
C LEU A 244 45.98 91.67 64.97
N ASP A 245 44.67 91.91 64.83
CA ASP A 245 43.99 93.08 65.42
C ASP A 245 43.62 92.89 66.91
N GLY A 246 43.53 91.64 67.39
CA GLY A 246 42.93 91.26 68.66
C GLY A 246 43.82 91.31 69.92
N ASN A 247 45.10 91.69 69.85
CA ASN A 247 45.96 91.77 71.04
C ASN A 247 46.71 93.10 71.17
N PRO A 248 46.06 94.18 71.64
CA PRO A 248 46.76 95.39 72.07
C PRO A 248 47.44 95.26 73.46
N GLY A 249 47.44 94.08 74.09
CA GLY A 249 47.66 93.94 75.53
C GLY A 249 48.93 93.23 76.03
N THR A 250 49.73 92.58 75.19
CA THR A 250 50.97 91.91 75.66
C THR A 250 52.11 92.07 74.67
N VAL A 251 52.74 93.24 74.72
CA VAL A 251 54.07 93.46 74.17
C VAL A 251 55.08 92.70 75.04
N GLN A 252 55.59 91.58 74.56
CA GLN A 252 56.96 91.15 74.87
C GLN A 252 57.86 91.55 73.69
N PRO A 253 59.12 91.94 73.96
CA PRO A 253 59.96 92.62 72.99
C PRO A 253 60.35 91.67 71.86
N ALA A 254 60.43 92.26 70.66
CA ALA A 254 60.82 91.65 69.40
C ALA A 254 62.01 90.71 69.54
N GLN A 255 61.74 89.40 69.49
CA GLN A 255 62.70 88.45 68.99
C GLN A 255 62.77 88.69 67.47
N GLU A 256 63.93 89.10 66.96
CA GLU A 256 64.16 89.36 65.54
C GLU A 256 63.73 88.13 64.72
N VAL A 257 62.53 88.21 64.13
CA VAL A 257 62.04 87.19 63.22
C VAL A 257 62.90 87.29 61.97
N SER A 258 63.80 86.34 61.78
CA SER A 258 64.68 86.31 60.61
C SER A 258 63.86 86.21 59.33
N ALA A 259 64.32 86.86 58.25
CA ALA A 259 63.66 86.81 56.95
C ALA A 259 63.49 85.36 56.41
N ALA A 260 64.33 84.43 56.87
CA ALA A 260 64.21 83.00 56.56
C ALA A 260 62.96 82.37 57.19
N MET A 261 62.61 82.75 58.42
CA MET A 261 61.44 82.20 59.13
C MET A 261 60.11 82.74 58.56
N ILE A 262 60.08 83.99 58.09
CA ILE A 262 58.92 84.55 57.38
C ILE A 262 58.68 83.80 56.07
N LYS A 263 59.75 83.45 55.35
CA LYS A 263 59.66 82.71 54.10
C LYS A 263 59.19 81.27 54.31
N GLU A 264 59.69 80.59 55.33
CA GLU A 264 59.25 79.23 55.72
C GLU A 264 57.75 79.22 56.08
N ILE A 265 57.28 80.17 56.88
CA ILE A 265 55.85 80.31 57.21
C ILE A 265 55.01 80.61 55.95
N GLN A 266 55.54 81.39 55.01
CA GLN A 266 54.85 81.71 53.76
C GLN A 266 54.76 80.49 52.82
N ASP A 267 55.81 79.67 52.77
CA ASP A 267 55.84 78.40 52.04
C ASP A 267 54.89 77.37 52.68
N ASP A 268 54.87 77.27 54.02
CA ASP A 268 53.94 76.43 54.78
C ASP A 268 52.48 76.85 54.58
N LEU A 269 52.21 78.16 54.58
CA LEU A 269 50.87 78.71 54.30
C LEU A 269 50.44 78.37 52.86
N GLY A 270 51.36 78.50 51.89
CA GLY A 270 51.15 78.10 50.50
C GLY A 270 50.80 76.62 50.37
N SER A 271 51.53 75.75 51.10
CA SER A 271 51.26 74.31 51.19
C SER A 271 49.88 74.03 51.80
N LEU A 272 49.52 74.73 52.88
CA LEU A 272 48.20 74.60 53.52
C LEU A 272 47.06 74.99 52.57
N TYR A 273 47.21 76.04 51.76
CA TYR A 273 46.19 76.43 50.77
C TYR A 273 45.98 75.41 49.65
N THR A 274 47.03 74.67 49.29
CA THR A 274 46.94 73.55 48.35
C THR A 274 46.31 72.33 49.00
N GLU A 275 46.68 72.00 50.23
CA GLU A 275 46.10 70.88 50.98
C GLU A 275 44.60 71.10 51.27
N ILE A 276 44.18 72.33 51.62
CA ILE A 276 42.76 72.69 51.76
C ILE A 276 42.00 72.39 50.46
N ASN A 277 42.60 72.71 49.30
CA ASN A 277 41.95 72.44 48.02
C ASN A 277 41.78 70.93 47.78
N ASP A 278 42.78 70.12 48.12
CA ASP A 278 42.74 68.67 47.95
C ASP A 278 41.75 68.01 48.92
N VAL A 279 41.77 68.41 50.19
CA VAL A 279 40.83 67.92 51.22
C VAL A 279 39.40 68.31 50.87
N VAL A 280 39.13 69.55 50.46
CA VAL A 280 37.79 69.96 50.03
C VAL A 280 37.35 69.18 48.79
N THR A 281 38.25 68.96 47.83
CA THR A 281 37.95 68.16 46.63
C THR A 281 37.56 66.73 47.00
N MET A 282 38.30 66.11 47.92
CA MET A 282 38.02 64.77 48.45
C MET A 282 36.68 64.72 49.21
N VAL A 283 36.44 65.65 50.13
CA VAL A 283 35.20 65.70 50.93
C VAL A 283 33.99 65.91 50.03
N VAL A 284 34.05 66.83 49.07
CA VAL A 284 32.93 67.07 48.13
C VAL A 284 32.72 65.89 47.18
N ALA A 285 33.79 65.23 46.75
CA ALA A 285 33.69 63.99 45.99
C ALA A 285 33.04 62.88 46.81
N GLN A 286 33.38 62.75 48.10
CA GLN A 286 32.86 61.69 48.96
C GLN A 286 31.41 61.94 49.40
N GLU A 287 31.06 63.17 49.79
CA GLU A 287 29.72 63.52 50.29
C GLU A 287 28.67 63.63 49.18
N TYR A 288 29.05 64.11 47.99
CA TYR A 288 28.09 64.43 46.93
C TYR A 288 28.40 63.74 45.61
N GLY A 289 29.65 63.77 45.14
CA GLY A 289 30.01 63.19 43.83
C GLY A 289 29.73 61.69 43.74
N ASN A 290 30.41 60.90 44.57
CA ASN A 290 30.33 59.44 44.61
C ASN A 290 28.91 58.89 44.85
N PRO A 291 28.11 59.40 45.82
CA PRO A 291 26.75 58.88 46.03
C PRO A 291 25.83 59.24 44.86
N ILE A 292 25.94 60.45 44.29
CA ILE A 292 25.12 60.83 43.13
C ILE A 292 25.50 59.98 41.91
N ASP A 293 26.79 59.80 41.62
CA ASP A 293 27.25 58.95 40.52
C ASP A 293 26.80 57.48 40.71
N ALA A 294 26.87 56.96 41.94
CA ALA A 294 26.37 55.61 42.24
C ALA A 294 24.85 55.48 42.00
N THR A 295 24.06 56.51 42.32
CA THR A 295 22.62 56.53 42.01
C THR A 295 22.35 56.64 40.51
N ILE A 296 23.12 57.45 39.78
CA ILE A 296 23.02 57.57 38.33
C ILE A 296 23.33 56.23 37.66
N SER A 297 24.44 55.59 38.01
CA SER A 297 24.78 54.26 37.47
C SER A 297 23.76 53.18 37.84
N ARG A 298 23.10 53.28 39.01
CA ARG A 298 22.00 52.39 39.39
C ARG A 298 20.76 52.64 38.52
N LEU A 299 20.42 53.89 38.24
CA LEU A 299 19.33 54.25 37.33
C LEU A 299 19.60 53.76 35.90
N GLU A 300 20.81 53.94 35.39
CA GLU A 300 21.23 53.40 34.07
C GLU A 300 21.05 51.89 34.01
N ARG A 301 21.55 51.16 35.02
CA ARG A 301 21.41 49.70 35.10
C ARG A 301 19.95 49.26 35.14
N ASN A 302 19.11 49.94 35.91
CA ASN A 302 17.68 49.64 35.99
C ASN A 302 16.97 49.91 34.64
N LEU A 303 17.27 51.03 33.98
CA LEU A 303 16.69 51.38 32.68
C LEU A 303 17.13 50.37 31.61
N GLN A 304 18.41 50.01 31.58
CA GLN A 304 18.93 48.97 30.69
C GLN A 304 18.27 47.61 30.95
N GLN A 305 18.07 47.24 32.22
CA GLN A 305 17.39 46.00 32.57
C GLN A 305 15.93 46.00 32.10
N GLN A 306 15.18 47.06 32.37
CA GLN A 306 13.80 47.21 31.89
C GLN A 306 13.73 47.15 30.35
N ASN A 307 14.66 47.82 29.65
CA ASN A 307 14.71 47.77 28.20
C ASN A 307 15.02 46.36 27.67
N ARG A 308 15.91 45.61 28.33
CA ARG A 308 16.19 44.21 27.99
C ARG A 308 14.96 43.33 28.22
N GLU A 309 14.27 43.49 29.35
CA GLU A 309 13.04 42.74 29.66
C GLU A 309 11.93 43.03 28.63
N LEU A 310 11.74 44.29 28.23
CA LEU A 310 10.80 44.67 27.17
C LEU A 310 11.21 44.08 25.82
N THR A 311 12.49 44.18 25.44
CA THR A 311 13.01 43.60 24.20
C THR A 311 12.84 42.08 24.17
N GLU A 312 13.07 41.40 25.29
CA GLU A 312 12.89 39.96 25.41
C GLU A 312 11.42 39.56 25.33
N GLN A 313 10.51 40.33 25.95
CA GLN A 313 9.07 40.11 25.82
C GLN A 313 8.59 40.29 24.37
N ILE A 314 9.06 41.35 23.69
CA ILE A 314 8.81 41.58 22.25
C ILE A 314 9.29 40.38 21.43
N TYR A 315 10.53 39.95 21.65
CA TYR A 315 11.11 38.82 20.95
C TYR A 315 10.33 37.52 21.17
N ARG A 316 9.95 37.21 22.42
CA ARG A 316 9.15 36.02 22.75
C ARG A 316 7.78 36.05 22.09
N LYS A 317 7.08 37.19 22.10
CA LYS A 317 5.79 37.35 21.42
C LYS A 317 5.94 37.16 19.91
N LEU A 318 6.91 37.83 19.27
CA LEU A 318 7.16 37.68 17.83
C LEU A 318 7.55 36.24 17.45
N SER A 319 8.36 35.57 18.27
CA SER A 319 8.68 34.16 18.07
C SER A 319 7.45 33.26 18.16
N SER A 320 6.58 33.50 19.16
CA SER A 320 5.31 32.77 19.28
C SER A 320 4.39 32.97 18.08
N LEU A 321 4.29 34.19 17.56
CA LEU A 321 3.51 34.53 16.36
C LEU A 321 4.11 33.88 15.09
N THR A 322 5.43 33.80 15.01
CA THR A 322 6.10 33.13 13.89
C THR A 322 5.81 31.63 13.91
N VAL A 323 5.89 31.00 15.09
CA VAL A 323 5.58 29.57 15.25
C VAL A 323 4.10 29.29 14.97
N SER A 324 3.16 30.15 15.40
CA SER A 324 1.74 29.97 15.07
C SER A 324 1.52 30.01 13.56
N LEU A 325 2.13 30.96 12.86
CA LEU A 325 2.05 31.09 11.40
C LEU A 325 2.69 29.89 10.67
N GLU A 326 3.85 29.41 11.12
CA GLU A 326 4.51 28.21 10.57
C GLU A 326 3.63 26.97 10.73
N THR A 327 3.04 26.76 11.91
CA THR A 327 2.13 25.62 12.14
C THR A 327 0.87 25.70 11.30
N LEU A 328 0.34 26.90 11.07
CA LEU A 328 -0.79 27.12 10.18
C LEU A 328 -0.43 26.84 8.73
N SER A 329 0.74 27.30 8.26
CA SER A 329 1.25 27.02 6.92
C SER A 329 1.40 25.51 6.70
N ALA A 330 2.03 24.79 7.64
CA ALA A 330 2.21 23.34 7.55
C ALA A 330 0.86 22.59 7.48
N LYS A 331 -0.15 23.04 8.23
CA LYS A 331 -1.51 22.47 8.16
C LYS A 331 -2.16 22.70 6.79
N LEU A 332 -2.01 23.90 6.22
CA LEU A 332 -2.52 24.22 4.88
C LEU A 332 -1.84 23.41 3.78
N GLU A 333 -0.52 23.26 3.85
CA GLU A 333 0.26 22.43 2.92
C GLU A 333 -0.16 20.96 2.99
N ASN A 334 -0.35 20.42 4.20
CA ASN A 334 -0.82 19.06 4.38
C ASN A 334 -2.20 18.86 3.74
N LEU A 335 -3.15 19.77 3.99
CA LEU A 335 -4.48 19.74 3.37
C LEU A 335 -4.38 19.82 1.84
N GLN A 336 -3.56 20.71 1.31
CA GLN A 336 -3.32 20.81 -0.13
C GLN A 336 -2.76 19.51 -0.71
N SER A 337 -1.80 18.88 -0.02
CA SER A 337 -1.23 17.60 -0.44
C SER A 337 -2.27 16.48 -0.45
N GLN A 338 -3.14 16.42 0.58
CA GLN A 338 -4.24 15.46 0.68
C GLN A 338 -5.25 15.67 -0.46
N ARG A 339 -5.60 16.92 -0.77
CA ARG A 339 -6.48 17.27 -1.90
C ARG A 339 -5.91 16.80 -3.24
N LEU A 340 -4.60 17.02 -3.47
CA LEU A 340 -3.93 16.57 -4.70
C LEU A 340 -3.88 15.04 -4.79
N ALA A 341 -3.59 14.37 -3.69
CA ALA A 341 -3.58 12.92 -3.62
C ALA A 341 -4.97 12.34 -3.93
N LEU A 342 -6.03 12.86 -3.33
CA LEU A 342 -7.40 12.44 -3.62
C LEU A 342 -7.79 12.71 -5.08
N HIS A 343 -7.40 13.85 -5.65
CA HIS A 343 -7.68 14.14 -7.06
C HIS A 343 -6.97 13.13 -7.98
N ARG A 344 -5.72 12.77 -7.67
CA ARG A 344 -4.97 11.75 -8.42
C ARG A 344 -5.64 10.38 -8.29
N LEU A 345 -6.02 9.97 -7.09
CA LEU A 345 -6.72 8.70 -6.86
C LEU A 345 -8.06 8.66 -7.60
N SER A 346 -8.84 9.74 -7.52
CA SER A 346 -10.10 9.88 -8.25
C SER A 346 -9.91 9.77 -9.77
N SER A 347 -8.89 10.43 -10.34
CA SER A 347 -8.59 10.27 -11.77
C SER A 347 -8.18 8.84 -12.13
N GLN A 348 -7.40 8.16 -11.27
CA GLN A 348 -7.00 6.78 -11.49
C GLN A 348 -8.22 5.85 -11.43
N THR A 349 -9.13 6.03 -10.48
CA THR A 349 -10.36 5.25 -10.42
C THR A 349 -11.26 5.46 -11.64
N GLN A 350 -11.37 6.69 -12.15
CA GLN A 350 -12.11 6.96 -13.40
C GLN A 350 -11.45 6.31 -14.62
N THR A 351 -10.12 6.26 -14.69
CA THR A 351 -9.44 5.52 -15.76
C THR A 351 -9.65 4.02 -15.65
N LEU A 352 -9.73 3.45 -14.45
CA LEU A 352 -10.05 2.04 -14.27
C LEU A 352 -11.50 1.74 -14.67
N GLU A 353 -12.45 2.60 -14.30
CA GLU A 353 -13.85 2.50 -14.69
C GLU A 353 -14.02 2.53 -16.21
N SER A 354 -13.31 3.43 -16.90
CA SER A 354 -13.35 3.51 -18.37
C SER A 354 -12.74 2.27 -19.04
N ILE A 355 -11.68 1.68 -18.47
CA ILE A 355 -11.08 0.42 -18.94
C ILE A 355 -12.05 -0.76 -18.74
N ILE A 356 -12.78 -0.79 -17.62
CA ILE A 356 -13.77 -1.84 -17.33
C ILE A 356 -14.96 -1.75 -18.30
N LEU A 357 -15.46 -0.54 -18.56
CA LEU A 357 -16.58 -0.29 -19.48
C LEU A 357 -16.21 -0.50 -20.95
N SER A 358 -14.96 -0.27 -21.33
CA SER A 358 -14.47 -0.46 -22.70
C SER A 358 -14.02 -1.88 -23.02
N ARG A 359 -14.02 -2.80 -22.04
CA ARG A 359 -13.76 -4.22 -22.32
C ARG A 359 -14.97 -4.81 -23.06
N PRO A 360 -14.84 -5.18 -24.36
CA PRO A 360 -15.95 -5.77 -25.08
C PRO A 360 -16.36 -7.07 -24.38
N LYS A 361 -17.65 -7.16 -24.07
CA LYS A 361 -18.31 -8.39 -23.61
C LYS A 361 -17.90 -9.49 -24.60
N PRO A 362 -17.29 -10.61 -24.18
CA PRO A 362 -16.97 -11.68 -25.11
C PRO A 362 -18.30 -12.14 -25.69
N SER A 363 -18.53 -11.79 -26.96
CA SER A 363 -19.68 -12.26 -27.70
C SER A 363 -19.56 -13.77 -27.71
N VAL A 364 -20.55 -14.42 -27.11
CA VAL A 364 -20.75 -15.86 -27.25
C VAL A 364 -20.98 -16.08 -28.74
N VAL A 365 -19.92 -16.46 -29.46
CA VAL A 365 -19.99 -16.92 -30.84
C VAL A 365 -20.78 -18.23 -30.80
N ARG A 366 -22.09 -18.10 -31.03
CA ARG A 366 -22.99 -19.20 -31.29
C ARG A 366 -22.71 -19.64 -32.72
N SER A 367 -21.83 -20.64 -32.87
CA SER A 367 -21.55 -21.27 -34.16
C SER A 367 -22.84 -21.92 -34.67
N GLN A 368 -23.46 -21.31 -35.68
CA GLN A 368 -24.32 -22.03 -36.61
C GLN A 368 -23.43 -22.91 -37.48
N ALA A 369 -23.83 -24.17 -37.59
CA ALA A 369 -23.22 -25.16 -38.45
C ALA A 369 -23.53 -24.84 -39.91
N GLU A 370 -22.51 -24.81 -40.75
CA GLU A 370 -22.60 -25.12 -42.18
C GLU A 370 -21.26 -25.70 -42.65
N ASP A 371 -21.36 -26.69 -43.52
CA ASP A 371 -20.37 -27.72 -43.84
C ASP A 371 -19.04 -27.22 -44.42
N ALA A 372 -17.92 -27.54 -43.74
CA ALA A 372 -16.63 -27.89 -44.35
C ALA A 372 -15.66 -28.48 -43.30
N GLN A 373 -15.25 -29.74 -43.50
CA GLN A 373 -14.15 -30.53 -42.91
C GLN A 373 -13.58 -30.25 -41.49
N PRO A 374 -13.29 -31.31 -40.69
CA PRO A 374 -12.86 -31.18 -39.31
C PRO A 374 -11.33 -31.05 -39.20
N SER A 375 -10.78 -29.85 -39.35
CA SER A 375 -9.44 -29.53 -38.83
C SER A 375 -9.62 -28.67 -37.59
N ASN A 376 -9.56 -29.33 -36.42
CA ASN A 376 -9.70 -28.70 -35.11
C ASN A 376 -8.80 -27.45 -35.01
N PRO A 377 -9.34 -26.23 -34.91
CA PRO A 377 -8.54 -25.01 -34.88
C PRO A 377 -7.64 -24.94 -33.64
N ALA A 378 -8.06 -25.62 -32.55
CA ALA A 378 -7.26 -25.80 -31.35
C ALA A 378 -5.99 -26.65 -31.60
N ALA A 379 -6.07 -27.66 -32.48
CA ALA A 379 -4.92 -28.47 -32.83
C ALA A 379 -3.93 -27.65 -33.68
N MET A 380 -4.42 -26.86 -34.64
CA MET A 380 -3.59 -25.96 -35.45
C MET A 380 -2.90 -24.87 -34.62
N ALA A 381 -3.60 -24.29 -33.63
CA ALA A 381 -3.01 -23.33 -32.70
C ALA A 381 -1.92 -23.98 -31.83
N LEU A 382 -2.12 -25.22 -31.38
CA LEU A 382 -1.10 -25.98 -30.66
C LEU A 382 0.12 -26.30 -31.53
N PHE A 383 -0.08 -26.71 -32.78
CA PHE A 383 1.03 -26.97 -33.71
C PHE A 383 1.85 -25.71 -34.02
N GLN A 384 1.21 -24.54 -34.15
CA GLN A 384 1.90 -23.26 -34.28
C GLN A 384 2.65 -22.87 -33.00
N HIS A 385 2.05 -23.06 -31.83
CA HIS A 385 2.67 -22.69 -30.54
C HIS A 385 3.84 -23.62 -30.16
N LEU A 386 3.85 -24.84 -30.71
CA LEU A 386 4.92 -25.83 -30.57
C LEU A 386 5.97 -25.75 -31.70
N GLY A 387 5.78 -24.86 -32.68
CA GLY A 387 6.73 -24.61 -33.77
C GLY A 387 6.81 -25.72 -34.83
N LEU A 388 5.79 -26.57 -34.94
CA LEU A 388 5.75 -27.65 -35.91
C LEU A 388 5.15 -27.15 -37.23
N SER A 389 5.99 -27.04 -38.25
CA SER A 389 5.57 -26.68 -39.61
C SER A 389 4.80 -27.85 -40.23
N THR A 390 3.53 -27.63 -40.55
CA THR A 390 2.68 -28.58 -41.28
C THR A 390 3.12 -28.63 -42.74
N CYS A 391 4.22 -29.32 -43.04
CA CYS A 391 4.52 -29.76 -44.39
C CYS A 391 4.14 -31.24 -44.48
N MET A 392 3.15 -31.56 -45.31
CA MET A 392 2.60 -32.90 -45.45
C MET A 392 3.51 -33.87 -46.22
N ASP A 393 4.69 -33.46 -46.66
CA ASP A 393 5.55 -34.35 -47.45
C ASP A 393 6.99 -34.44 -46.89
N SER A 394 7.37 -35.68 -46.58
CA SER A 394 8.71 -36.23 -46.34
C SER A 394 9.20 -36.41 -44.89
N SER A 395 9.33 -37.71 -44.58
CA SER A 395 10.22 -38.35 -43.61
C SER A 395 9.86 -38.24 -42.13
N THR A 396 9.26 -39.32 -41.62
CA THR A 396 9.07 -39.67 -40.20
C THR A 396 10.34 -39.53 -39.34
N MET A 397 11.52 -39.62 -39.97
CA MET A 397 12.84 -39.36 -39.36
C MET A 397 13.04 -37.89 -38.95
N THR A 398 12.47 -36.93 -39.67
CA THR A 398 12.58 -35.49 -39.37
C THR A 398 11.68 -35.11 -38.20
N LEU A 399 10.48 -35.69 -38.14
CA LEU A 399 9.54 -35.53 -37.03
C LEU A 399 10.09 -36.13 -35.73
N ASN A 400 10.69 -37.32 -35.77
CA ASN A 400 11.31 -37.91 -34.57
C ASN A 400 12.47 -37.06 -34.05
N LYS A 401 13.34 -36.53 -34.93
CA LYS A 401 14.41 -35.61 -34.50
C LYS A 401 13.87 -34.30 -33.93
N GLN A 402 12.78 -33.77 -34.46
CA GLN A 402 12.13 -32.57 -33.91
C GLN A 402 11.44 -32.85 -32.58
N LEU A 403 10.83 -34.03 -32.43
CA LEU A 403 10.23 -34.49 -31.19
C LEU A 403 11.29 -34.70 -30.10
N ASP A 404 12.41 -35.36 -30.42
CA ASP A 404 13.52 -35.55 -29.49
C ASP A 404 14.16 -34.22 -29.05
N ASN A 405 14.25 -33.26 -29.97
CA ASN A 405 14.76 -31.92 -29.66
C ASN A 405 13.76 -31.10 -28.82
N LEU A 406 12.45 -31.29 -29.01
CA LEU A 406 11.42 -30.70 -28.16
C LEU A 406 11.39 -31.35 -26.78
N VAL A 407 11.54 -32.67 -26.68
CA VAL A 407 11.67 -33.37 -25.40
C VAL A 407 12.92 -32.89 -24.65
N ALA A 408 14.07 -32.77 -25.32
CA ALA A 408 15.28 -32.22 -24.71
C ALA A 408 15.12 -30.75 -24.25
N LYS A 409 14.39 -29.91 -25.00
CA LYS A 409 14.07 -28.54 -24.60
C LYS A 409 13.07 -28.48 -23.45
N LEU A 410 12.06 -29.35 -23.47
CA LEU A 410 11.05 -29.47 -22.42
C LEU A 410 11.60 -30.11 -21.15
N GLU A 411 12.72 -30.83 -21.19
CA GLU A 411 13.40 -31.32 -19.99
C GLU A 411 14.39 -30.28 -19.42
N ARG A 412 15.07 -29.51 -20.27
CA ARG A 412 16.00 -28.45 -19.82
C ARG A 412 15.30 -27.24 -19.23
N ARG A 413 14.26 -26.73 -19.88
CA ARG A 413 13.57 -25.50 -19.46
C ARG A 413 12.93 -25.58 -18.06
N PRO A 414 12.24 -26.65 -17.65
CA PRO A 414 11.71 -26.75 -16.29
C PRO A 414 12.83 -26.95 -15.27
N ARG A 415 13.93 -27.64 -15.60
CA ARG A 415 15.09 -27.71 -14.69
C ARG A 415 15.71 -26.35 -14.45
N GLU A 416 15.94 -25.57 -15.51
CA GLU A 416 16.47 -24.21 -15.40
C GLU A 416 15.55 -23.29 -14.58
N ILE A 417 14.22 -23.40 -14.78
CA ILE A 417 13.24 -22.64 -14.01
C ILE A 417 13.26 -23.09 -12.54
N VAL A 418 13.29 -24.39 -12.26
CA VAL A 418 13.36 -24.92 -10.89
C VAL A 418 14.66 -24.50 -10.21
N GLU A 419 15.80 -24.57 -10.89
CA GLU A 419 17.09 -24.09 -10.37
C GLU A 419 17.09 -22.58 -10.11
N GLN A 420 16.39 -21.79 -10.94
CA GLN A 420 16.25 -20.35 -10.71
C GLN A 420 15.33 -20.06 -9.52
N VAL A 421 14.24 -20.82 -9.36
CA VAL A 421 13.35 -20.71 -8.20
C VAL A 421 14.07 -21.10 -6.91
N VAL A 422 14.87 -22.17 -6.93
CA VAL A 422 15.66 -22.61 -5.77
C VAL A 422 16.70 -21.55 -5.40
N ARG A 423 17.44 -21.00 -6.37
CA ARG A 423 18.40 -19.90 -6.13
C ARG A 423 17.72 -18.66 -5.54
N ASN A 424 16.58 -18.25 -6.10
CA ASN A 424 15.82 -17.11 -5.58
C ASN A 424 15.30 -17.36 -4.16
N ALA A 425 14.90 -18.60 -3.86
CA ALA A 425 14.44 -18.99 -2.52
C ALA A 425 15.60 -19.00 -1.51
N GLU A 426 16.79 -19.46 -1.91
CA GLU A 426 18.00 -19.41 -1.09
C GLU A 426 18.43 -17.97 -0.80
N GLU A 427 18.42 -17.09 -1.81
CA GLU A 427 18.73 -15.67 -1.64
C GLU A 427 17.70 -14.95 -0.74
N ALA A 428 16.42 -15.28 -0.89
CA ALA A 428 15.39 -14.77 0.00
C ALA A 428 15.59 -15.28 1.45
N ALA A 429 16.00 -16.52 1.63
CA ALA A 429 16.29 -17.08 2.95
C ALA A 429 17.52 -16.45 3.61
N THR A 430 18.59 -16.15 2.85
CA THR A 430 19.78 -15.45 3.39
C THR A 430 19.45 -14.01 3.79
N LYS A 431 18.69 -13.27 2.97
CA LYS A 431 18.20 -11.93 3.31
C LYS A 431 17.36 -11.93 4.59
N ARG A 432 16.43 -12.89 4.74
CA ARG A 432 15.63 -13.03 5.96
C ARG A 432 16.49 -13.31 7.20
N ARG A 433 17.51 -14.17 7.08
CA ARG A 433 18.45 -14.42 8.21
C ARG A 433 19.24 -13.17 8.59
N ALA A 434 19.71 -12.39 7.61
CA ALA A 434 20.40 -11.13 7.88
C ALA A 434 19.52 -10.13 8.64
N VAL A 435 18.27 -9.94 8.19
CA VAL A 435 17.30 -9.05 8.86
C VAL A 435 17.00 -9.55 10.29
N LEU A 436 16.80 -10.85 10.48
CA LEU A 436 16.59 -11.40 11.83
C LEU A 436 17.81 -11.22 12.74
N GLN A 437 19.02 -11.28 12.19
CA GLN A 437 20.24 -11.04 12.94
C GLN A 437 20.39 -9.55 13.31
N ASP A 438 19.99 -8.64 12.42
CA ASP A 438 19.98 -7.20 12.70
C ASP A 438 18.91 -6.84 13.74
N VAL A 439 17.71 -7.44 13.65
CA VAL A 439 16.66 -7.31 14.66
C VAL A 439 17.12 -7.87 16.00
N SER A 440 17.79 -9.03 16.01
CA SER A 440 18.37 -9.60 17.24
C SER A 440 19.45 -8.71 17.85
N LYS A 441 20.29 -8.05 17.04
CA LYS A 441 21.28 -7.08 17.53
C LYS A 441 20.60 -5.84 18.11
N ALA A 442 19.57 -5.31 17.45
CA ALA A 442 18.79 -4.17 17.93
C ALA A 442 18.04 -4.49 19.25
N LEU A 443 17.53 -5.71 19.40
CA LEU A 443 16.94 -6.19 20.65
C LEU A 443 17.98 -6.33 21.77
N ALA A 444 19.19 -6.83 21.45
CA ALA A 444 20.27 -6.91 22.43
C ALA A 444 20.72 -5.51 22.91
N THR A 445 20.80 -4.51 22.01
CA THR A 445 21.10 -3.13 22.40
C THR A 445 19.98 -2.50 23.23
N ASN A 446 18.71 -2.79 22.93
CA ASN A 446 17.59 -2.32 23.74
C ASN A 446 17.56 -2.94 25.14
N SER A 447 17.94 -4.22 25.30
CA SER A 447 18.07 -4.82 26.63
C SER A 447 19.18 -4.19 27.48
N SER A 448 20.21 -3.62 26.84
CA SER A 448 21.24 -2.82 27.52
C SER A 448 20.65 -1.51 28.06
N HIS A 449 19.84 -0.81 27.24
CA HIS A 449 19.16 0.41 27.68
C HIS A 449 18.10 0.14 28.74
N GLU A 450 17.36 -0.97 28.68
CA GLU A 450 16.44 -1.36 29.77
C GLU A 450 17.19 -1.64 31.08
N SER A 451 18.38 -2.26 31.02
CA SER A 451 19.22 -2.46 32.20
C SER A 451 19.77 -1.14 32.76
N GLU A 452 20.17 -0.20 31.90
CA GLU A 452 20.65 1.13 32.30
C GLU A 452 19.52 1.97 32.94
N VAL A 453 18.31 1.89 32.38
CA VAL A 453 17.12 2.54 32.93
C VAL A 453 16.76 1.94 34.29
N CYS A 454 16.83 0.62 34.46
CA CYS A 454 16.56 -0.03 35.74
C CYS A 454 17.59 0.36 36.83
N VAL A 455 18.88 0.48 36.46
CA VAL A 455 19.93 1.00 37.35
C VAL A 455 19.69 2.47 37.70
N LEU A 456 19.26 3.29 36.75
CA LEU A 456 18.90 4.69 37.00
C LEU A 456 17.68 4.82 37.92
N GLU A 457 16.63 4.01 37.71
CA GLU A 457 15.47 3.96 38.60
C GLU A 457 15.87 3.56 40.02
N GLN A 458 16.73 2.55 40.17
CA GLN A 458 17.24 2.13 41.47
C GLN A 458 18.01 3.27 42.18
N ARG A 459 18.91 3.97 41.47
CA ARG A 459 19.62 5.14 42.02
C ARG A 459 18.69 6.29 42.38
N ILE A 460 17.64 6.52 41.60
CA ILE A 460 16.62 7.54 41.91
C ILE A 460 15.87 7.15 43.19
N THR A 461 15.52 5.88 43.36
CA THR A 461 14.84 5.43 44.59
C THR A 461 15.72 5.52 45.84
N GLU A 462 17.01 5.19 45.74
CA GLU A 462 17.98 5.35 46.83
C GLU A 462 18.16 6.82 47.22
N ALA A 463 18.37 7.72 46.23
CA ALA A 463 18.48 9.14 46.48
C ALA A 463 17.21 9.72 47.14
N ARG A 464 16.03 9.19 46.77
CA ARG A 464 14.76 9.60 47.38
C ARG A 464 14.65 9.15 48.84
N ALA A 465 15.14 7.95 49.16
CA ALA A 465 15.21 7.43 50.52
C ALA A 465 16.18 8.23 51.39
N GLU A 466 17.35 8.61 50.85
CA GLU A 466 18.32 9.47 51.54
C GLU A 466 17.74 10.87 51.82
N LEU A 467 17.02 11.46 50.86
CA LEU A 467 16.34 12.74 51.06
C LEU A 467 15.21 12.66 52.10
N GLN A 468 14.49 11.55 52.19
CA GLN A 468 13.52 11.32 53.26
C GLN A 468 14.19 11.16 54.63
N TYR A 469 15.35 10.50 54.69
CA TYR A 469 16.13 10.38 55.91
C TYR A 469 16.69 11.73 56.39
N LEU A 470 17.12 12.59 55.46
CA LEU A 470 17.53 13.96 55.75
C LEU A 470 16.35 14.86 56.14
N GLY A 471 15.19 14.68 55.51
CA GLY A 471 13.96 15.41 55.85
C GLY A 471 13.44 15.09 57.25
N THR A 472 13.48 13.82 57.64
CA THR A 472 13.11 13.36 58.98
C THR A 472 14.15 13.75 60.04
N SER A 473 15.45 13.70 59.70
CA SER A 473 16.52 14.23 60.56
C SER A 473 16.42 15.75 60.77
N ARG A 474 15.94 16.51 59.77
CA ARG A 474 15.69 17.95 59.92
C ARG A 474 14.47 18.28 60.78
N GLN A 475 13.45 17.42 60.78
CA GLN A 475 12.29 17.59 61.66
C GLN A 475 12.58 17.25 63.13
N LEU A 476 13.59 16.42 63.41
CA LEU A 476 14.07 16.15 64.77
C LEU A 476 15.05 17.21 65.33
N ALA A 477 15.48 18.19 64.52
CA ALA A 477 16.40 19.25 64.95
C ALA A 477 15.72 20.59 65.29
N ILE A 478 14.38 20.68 65.28
CA ILE A 478 13.65 21.90 65.64
C ILE A 478 13.11 21.79 67.08
N LEU A 479 14.02 21.88 68.06
CA LEU A 479 13.77 22.42 69.40
C LEU A 479 14.99 23.27 69.79
N PRO A 480 14.81 24.40 70.50
CA PRO A 480 15.70 25.54 70.39
C PRO A 480 16.88 25.47 71.37
N GLY A 481 18.08 25.80 70.91
CA GLY A 481 19.22 25.97 71.80
C GLY A 481 20.56 26.12 71.11
N SER A 482 20.97 27.38 70.96
CA SER A 482 22.36 27.86 70.99
C SER A 482 23.36 27.50 69.87
N ALA A 483 23.87 28.59 69.30
CA ALA A 483 25.28 28.89 69.03
C ALA A 483 26.00 28.23 67.84
N LEU A 484 26.47 29.12 66.95
CA LEU A 484 27.81 29.15 66.36
C LEU A 484 28.36 27.84 65.75
N SER A 485 28.47 27.79 64.43
CA SER A 485 29.78 27.64 63.77
C SER A 485 29.66 27.72 62.26
N MET A 486 30.57 28.49 61.66
CA MET A 486 30.94 28.44 60.26
C MET A 486 31.29 27.01 59.82
N ALA A 487 30.84 26.59 58.64
CA ALA A 487 31.55 25.59 57.84
C ALA A 487 31.21 25.78 56.36
N ARG A 488 32.22 26.29 55.65
CA ARG A 488 32.35 26.42 54.20
C ARG A 488 32.48 24.99 53.63
N ALA A 489 31.55 24.55 52.80
CA ALA A 489 31.65 23.27 52.09
C ALA A 489 31.82 23.52 50.59
N THR A 490 33.01 23.14 50.14
CA THR A 490 33.56 23.19 48.79
C THR A 490 32.75 22.33 47.82
N ILE A 491 32.45 22.90 46.66
CA ILE A 491 31.95 22.20 45.46
C ILE A 491 33.14 21.46 44.82
N PRO A 492 33.08 20.15 44.56
CA PRO A 492 33.89 19.56 43.52
C PRO A 492 33.10 19.53 42.21
N VAL A 493 33.63 20.27 41.25
CA VAL A 493 33.38 20.11 39.82
C VAL A 493 34.06 18.81 39.41
N ASP A 494 33.32 17.85 38.87
CA ASP A 494 33.88 16.85 37.96
C ASP A 494 32.95 16.69 36.76
N LEU A 495 33.37 17.36 35.69
CA LEU A 495 33.06 17.04 34.31
C LEU A 495 33.80 15.75 33.96
N GLN A 496 33.09 14.72 33.51
CA GLN A 496 33.71 13.69 32.69
C GLN A 496 32.82 13.34 31.51
N CYS A 497 33.33 13.72 30.33
CA CYS A 497 32.92 13.25 29.02
C CYS A 497 32.87 11.73 28.98
N GLY A 498 31.80 11.19 28.40
CA GLY A 498 31.72 9.83 27.89
C GLY A 498 31.14 9.87 26.50
N SER A 499 32.01 9.86 25.49
CA SER A 499 31.67 9.52 24.11
C SER A 499 31.50 8.00 24.02
N VAL A 500 30.36 7.55 23.49
CA VAL A 500 30.22 6.45 22.52
C VAL A 500 29.07 6.81 21.60
#